data_AF-A0A8D0VHF7-F1
#
_entry.id   AF-A0A8D0VHF7-F1
#
_cell.length_a   1.000
_cell.length_b   1.000
_cell.length_c   1.000
_cell.angle_alpha   90.00
_cell.angle_beta   90.00
_cell.angle_gamma   90.00
#
_symmetry.space_group_name_H-M   'P 1'
#
loop_
_entity.id
_entity.type
_entity.pdbx_description
1 polymer ?
#
loop_
_entity_poly.entity_id
_entity_poly.type
_entity_poly.pdbx_seq_one_letter_code
_entity_poly.pdbx_strand_id
1 'polypeptide(L)'
;MLRTRGARLGSQLLPAALGLGPASGRAASGARGQEWLQPAGYDTGVKVYNSLTRRKDPLIVSSADAASWYSCGPTVYDHAHLGHACSYVRFDIIRRILTRVFGCSVVMVMGVTDVDDKIIKRANEVSEPGLPWEPPYAAGAALGKTKKKKKKKNNNKIKRYIYIYSAF
;
A
#
# COMPACT_ATOMS: atom_id res chain seq x y z
N MET A 1 -19.69 54.40 39.72
CA MET A 1 -18.89 54.72 40.94
C MET A 1 -17.42 54.46 40.65
N LEU A 2 -16.61 55.52 40.58
CA LEU A 2 -15.15 55.47 40.57
C LEU A 2 -14.60 55.17 41.97
N ARG A 3 -13.46 54.46 42.04
CA ARG A 3 -12.29 54.66 42.95
C ARG A 3 -11.26 53.55 42.64
N THR A 4 -10.11 53.83 42.02
CA THR A 4 -8.79 54.21 42.60
C THR A 4 -8.32 53.24 43.70
N ARG A 5 -7.07 52.77 43.85
CA ARG A 5 -5.71 53.16 43.41
C ARG A 5 -4.78 52.05 43.98
N GLY A 6 -3.56 51.87 43.45
CA GLY A 6 -2.46 51.32 44.27
C GLY A 6 -1.40 50.51 43.53
N ALA A 7 -0.32 51.18 43.14
CA ALA A 7 0.89 50.61 42.55
C ALA A 7 1.72 49.78 43.56
N ARG A 8 2.51 48.81 43.05
CA ARG A 8 3.84 48.50 43.58
C ARG A 8 4.82 48.22 42.45
N LEU A 9 5.86 49.05 42.39
CA LEU A 9 7.10 48.81 41.66
C LEU A 9 7.80 47.56 42.22
N GLY A 10 8.39 46.78 41.33
CA GLY A 10 9.33 45.72 41.64
C GLY A 10 10.24 45.50 40.43
N SER A 11 11.28 46.32 40.34
CA SER A 11 12.39 46.25 39.39
C SER A 11 13.20 44.96 39.55
N GLN A 12 14.03 44.69 38.52
CA GLN A 12 15.22 43.81 38.47
C GLN A 12 14.97 42.42 37.89
N LEU A 13 15.81 41.81 37.06
CA LEU A 13 17.06 42.13 36.34
C LEU A 13 17.24 40.89 35.41
N LEU A 14 17.51 41.04 34.11
CA LEU A 14 18.19 39.98 33.36
C LEU A 14 19.69 40.04 33.69
N PRO A 15 20.36 38.89 33.81
CA PRO A 15 21.30 38.58 32.73
C PRO A 15 21.29 37.10 32.30
N ALA A 16 21.57 36.93 31.01
CA ALA A 16 21.90 35.68 30.36
C ALA A 16 23.27 35.12 30.82
N ALA A 17 23.51 33.86 30.41
CA ALA A 17 24.80 33.18 30.26
C ALA A 17 25.26 32.27 31.42
N LEU A 18 24.80 31.01 31.37
CA LEU A 18 25.68 29.84 31.54
C LEU A 18 25.26 28.77 30.53
N GLY A 19 26.16 28.45 29.62
CA GLY A 19 25.94 27.52 28.52
C GLY A 19 25.86 26.08 28.99
N LEU A 20 24.75 25.43 28.65
CA LEU A 20 24.64 24.01 28.35
C LEU A 20 23.62 23.91 27.22
N GLY A 21 24.10 23.95 25.97
CA GLY A 21 23.23 23.69 24.82
C GLY A 21 22.76 22.23 24.86
N PRO A 22 21.48 21.93 24.62
CA PRO A 22 21.05 20.55 24.52
C PRO A 22 21.75 19.91 23.31
N ALA A 23 22.35 18.75 23.55
CA ALA A 23 23.01 17.92 22.56
C ALA A 23 22.13 17.82 21.30
N SER A 24 22.71 18.12 20.14
CA SER A 24 22.09 17.91 18.84
C SER A 24 21.93 16.41 18.61
N GLY A 25 20.90 15.81 19.20
CA GLY A 25 20.33 14.57 18.71
C GLY A 25 19.92 14.83 17.27
N ARG A 26 20.46 14.03 16.34
CA ARG A 26 20.06 14.09 14.93
C ARG A 26 18.55 13.90 14.88
N ALA A 27 17.83 14.99 14.62
CA ALA A 27 16.41 14.93 14.30
C ALA A 27 16.27 14.01 13.10
N ALA A 28 15.56 12.89 13.30
CA ALA A 28 15.16 12.02 12.21
C ALA A 28 14.47 12.92 11.17
N SER A 29 15.01 12.93 9.95
CA SER A 29 14.58 13.79 8.86
C SER A 29 13.06 13.79 8.75
N GLY A 30 12.46 14.92 9.15
CA GLY A 30 11.03 15.12 9.20
C GLY A 30 10.39 14.74 7.88
N ALA A 31 9.36 13.90 7.97
CA ALA A 31 8.47 13.64 6.86
C ALA A 31 8.03 14.98 6.26
N ARG A 32 8.28 15.17 4.96
CA ARG A 32 7.75 16.31 4.21
C ARG A 32 6.22 16.29 4.37
N GLY A 33 5.69 17.38 4.92
CA GLY A 33 4.36 17.49 5.49
C GLY A 33 3.23 17.22 4.49
N GLN A 34 2.49 16.16 4.76
CA GLN A 34 1.07 16.09 4.45
C GLN A 34 0.39 15.86 5.80
N GLU A 35 -0.32 16.87 6.27
CA GLU A 35 -1.20 16.71 7.43
C GLU A 35 -2.32 15.75 7.02
N TRP A 36 -2.53 14.70 7.81
CA TRP A 36 -3.61 13.76 7.52
C TRP A 36 -4.95 14.46 7.74
N LEU A 37 -5.68 14.68 6.65
CA LEU A 37 -7.06 15.16 6.70
C LEU A 37 -7.99 13.96 6.87
N GLN A 38 -8.81 13.99 7.92
CA GLN A 38 -9.83 12.97 8.10
C GLN A 38 -10.81 13.02 6.93
N PRO A 39 -11.03 11.90 6.21
CA PRO A 39 -11.97 11.88 5.11
C PRO A 39 -13.41 12.02 5.62
N ALA A 40 -14.26 12.68 4.82
CA ALA A 40 -15.70 12.71 5.05
C ALA A 40 -16.34 11.39 4.62
N GLY A 41 -17.39 10.97 5.33
CA GLY A 41 -18.12 9.74 5.03
C GLY A 41 -18.79 9.13 6.25
N TYR A 42 -19.06 7.84 6.19
CA TYR A 42 -19.72 7.07 7.24
C TYR A 42 -18.68 6.45 8.17
N ASP A 43 -18.82 6.70 9.48
CA ASP A 43 -17.98 6.06 10.50
C ASP A 43 -18.44 4.62 10.74
N THR A 44 -17.54 3.66 10.55
CA THR A 44 -17.85 2.24 10.77
C THR A 44 -17.71 1.81 12.24
N GLY A 45 -17.29 2.71 13.14
CA GLY A 45 -16.99 2.40 14.54
C GLY A 45 -15.72 1.57 14.75
N VAL A 46 -14.98 1.29 13.67
CA VAL A 46 -13.72 0.53 13.68
C VAL A 46 -12.55 1.51 13.66
N LYS A 47 -11.49 1.23 14.42
CA LYS A 47 -10.24 1.99 14.36
C LYS A 47 -9.13 1.15 13.72
N VAL A 48 -8.44 1.73 12.74
CA VAL A 48 -7.34 1.08 12.00
C VAL A 48 -6.04 1.82 12.29
N TYR A 49 -4.94 1.07 12.37
CA TYR A 49 -3.62 1.69 12.50
C TYR A 49 -3.21 2.33 11.19
N ASN A 50 -3.03 3.65 11.20
CA ASN A 50 -2.65 4.44 10.04
C ASN A 50 -1.14 4.70 10.07
N SER A 51 -0.41 4.17 9.09
CA SER A 51 1.04 4.31 9.01
C SER A 51 1.49 5.76 8.76
N LEU A 52 0.64 6.62 8.19
CA LEU A 52 0.95 8.03 7.96
C LEU A 52 0.96 8.84 9.27
N THR A 53 -0.05 8.64 10.12
CA THR A 53 -0.19 9.34 11.42
C THR A 53 0.49 8.59 12.56
N ARG A 54 0.82 7.30 12.36
CA ARG A 54 1.32 6.33 13.35
C ARG A 54 0.38 6.14 14.55
N ARG A 55 -0.92 6.33 14.36
CA ARG A 55 -1.96 6.20 15.40
C ARG A 55 -3.12 5.34 14.90
N LYS A 56 -4.04 5.01 15.81
CA LYS A 56 -5.30 4.35 15.47
C LYS A 56 -6.33 5.42 15.11
N ASP A 57 -6.66 5.53 13.84
CA ASP A 57 -7.63 6.48 13.30
C ASP A 57 -8.95 5.76 12.97
N PRO A 58 -10.10 6.46 12.99
CA PRO A 58 -11.37 5.86 12.61
C PRO A 58 -11.39 5.45 11.13
N LEU A 59 -11.99 4.31 10.83
CA LEU A 59 -12.24 3.86 9.46
C LEU A 59 -13.51 4.53 8.95
N ILE A 60 -13.33 5.58 8.15
CA ILE A 60 -14.42 6.29 7.51
C ILE A 60 -14.54 5.80 6.05
N VAL A 61 -15.73 5.38 5.66
CA VAL A 61 -16.02 4.85 4.32
C VAL A 61 -16.85 5.83 3.50
N SER A 62 -16.68 5.82 2.18
CA SER A 62 -17.40 6.72 1.27
C SER A 62 -18.89 6.40 1.15
N SER A 63 -19.28 5.13 1.32
CA SER A 63 -20.66 4.67 1.25
C SER A 63 -21.01 3.80 2.45
N ALA A 64 -22.22 3.91 2.97
CA ALA A 64 -22.69 3.10 4.10
C ALA A 64 -22.73 1.60 3.75
N ASP A 65 -22.95 1.29 2.47
CA ASP A 65 -23.14 -0.08 2.00
C ASP A 65 -21.83 -0.85 1.86
N ALA A 66 -20.73 -0.19 1.45
CA ALA A 66 -19.47 -0.85 1.19
C ALA A 66 -18.21 0.00 1.43
N ALA A 67 -17.18 -0.65 1.99
CA ALA A 67 -15.81 -0.19 2.04
C ALA A 67 -15.00 -0.71 0.84
N SER A 68 -14.28 0.17 0.17
CA SER A 68 -13.27 -0.22 -0.83
C SER A 68 -11.91 -0.43 -0.16
N TRP A 69 -11.28 -1.58 -0.43
CA TRP A 69 -9.97 -1.92 0.12
C TRP A 69 -8.99 -2.33 -0.99
N TYR A 70 -7.83 -1.69 -1.05
CA TYR A 70 -6.76 -2.05 -1.98
C TYR A 70 -5.62 -2.77 -1.27
N SER A 71 -5.06 -3.80 -1.92
CA SER A 71 -3.86 -4.49 -1.48
C SER A 71 -2.88 -4.68 -2.64
N CYS A 72 -1.59 -4.53 -2.37
CA CYS A 72 -0.54 -4.85 -3.33
C CYS A 72 -0.41 -6.37 -3.44
N GLY A 73 -0.58 -6.93 -4.64
CA GLY A 73 -0.31 -8.34 -4.92
C GLY A 73 1.14 -8.59 -5.31
N PRO A 74 1.43 -9.78 -5.86
CA PRO A 74 2.79 -10.22 -6.10
C PRO A 74 3.34 -9.68 -7.42
N THR A 75 4.67 -9.57 -7.49
CA THR A 75 5.39 -9.51 -8.76
C THR A 75 5.64 -10.93 -9.25
N VAL A 76 5.06 -11.29 -10.40
CA VAL A 76 4.94 -12.70 -10.81
C VAL A 76 6.17 -13.25 -11.56
N TYR A 77 7.36 -13.09 -10.97
CA TYR A 77 8.61 -13.61 -11.53
C TYR A 77 8.95 -15.03 -11.05
N ASP A 78 8.43 -15.45 -9.90
CA ASP A 78 8.72 -16.75 -9.27
C ASP A 78 7.48 -17.32 -8.55
N HIS A 79 7.58 -18.54 -8.04
CA HIS A 79 6.54 -19.18 -7.24
C HIS A 79 6.25 -18.41 -5.94
N ALA A 80 4.99 -18.45 -5.50
CA ALA A 80 4.60 -17.82 -4.25
C ALA A 80 5.24 -18.54 -3.06
N HIS A 81 5.88 -17.77 -2.17
CA HIS A 81 6.42 -18.26 -0.89
C HIS A 81 5.49 -17.89 0.28
N LEU A 82 5.81 -18.38 1.49
CA LEU A 82 4.98 -18.22 2.69
C LEU A 82 4.71 -16.74 3.07
N GLY A 83 5.60 -15.83 2.70
CA GLY A 83 5.43 -14.38 2.89
C GLY A 83 4.23 -13.81 2.14
N HIS A 84 4.01 -14.24 0.90
CA HIS A 84 2.81 -13.88 0.13
C HIS A 84 1.56 -14.44 0.79
N ALA A 85 1.57 -15.73 1.14
CA ALA A 85 0.43 -16.39 1.79
C ALA A 85 0.04 -15.70 3.11
N CYS A 86 1.02 -15.37 3.95
CA CYS A 86 0.78 -14.68 5.22
C CYS A 86 0.12 -13.31 5.01
N SER A 87 0.54 -12.57 3.99
CA SER A 87 -0.04 -11.26 3.68
C SER A 87 -1.49 -11.38 3.24
N TYR A 88 -1.80 -12.32 2.34
CA TYR A 88 -3.17 -12.53 1.85
C TYR A 88 -4.11 -13.04 2.94
N VAL A 89 -3.63 -13.93 3.81
CA VAL A 89 -4.41 -14.43 4.96
C VAL A 89 -4.74 -13.29 5.93
N ARG A 90 -3.81 -12.38 6.21
CA ARG A 90 -4.10 -11.21 7.06
C ARG A 90 -5.19 -10.32 6.47
N PHE A 91 -5.14 -10.04 5.16
CA PHE A 91 -6.19 -9.25 4.50
C PHE A 91 -7.54 -9.98 4.48
N ASP A 92 -7.55 -11.30 4.26
CA ASP A 92 -8.79 -12.08 4.34
C ASP A 92 -9.40 -12.06 5.75
N ILE A 93 -8.57 -12.15 6.80
CA ILE A 93 -9.04 -12.01 8.18
C ILE A 93 -9.65 -10.63 8.42
N ILE A 94 -8.99 -9.55 7.97
CA ILE A 94 -9.53 -8.18 8.09
C ILE A 94 -10.88 -8.08 7.37
N ARG A 95 -10.97 -8.58 6.14
CA ARG A 95 -12.22 -8.61 5.37
C ARG A 95 -13.33 -9.32 6.12
N ARG A 96 -13.05 -10.51 6.66
CA ARG A 96 -14.03 -11.31 7.42
C ARG A 96 -14.47 -10.62 8.69
N ILE A 97 -13.57 -9.96 9.41
CA ILE A 97 -13.90 -9.21 10.63
C ILE A 97 -14.82 -8.03 10.27
N LEU A 98 -14.44 -7.22 9.29
CA LEU A 98 -15.23 -6.06 8.86
C LEU A 98 -16.63 -6.47 8.40
N THR A 99 -16.75 -7.53 7.60
CA THR A 99 -18.04 -7.98 7.08
C THR A 99 -18.89 -8.73 8.10
N ARG A 100 -18.31 -9.64 8.90
CA ARG A 100 -19.12 -10.49 9.79
C ARG A 100 -19.35 -9.92 11.19
N VAL A 101 -18.42 -9.11 11.69
CA VAL A 101 -18.52 -8.54 13.04
C VAL A 101 -19.09 -7.14 13.01
N PHE A 102 -18.66 -6.33 12.04
CA PHE A 102 -19.05 -4.91 11.94
C PHE A 102 -20.10 -4.63 10.86
N GLY A 103 -20.55 -5.64 10.12
CA GLY A 103 -21.58 -5.50 9.09
C GLY A 103 -21.17 -4.65 7.89
N CYS A 104 -19.87 -4.35 7.74
CA CYS A 104 -19.35 -3.53 6.65
C CYS A 104 -19.01 -4.43 5.44
N SER A 105 -19.75 -4.28 4.33
CA SER A 105 -19.38 -4.98 3.10
C SER A 105 -18.04 -4.46 2.60
N VAL A 106 -17.12 -5.36 2.22
CA VAL A 106 -15.78 -4.95 1.76
C VAL A 106 -15.56 -5.42 0.33
N VAL A 107 -15.39 -4.46 -0.57
CA VAL A 107 -14.91 -4.69 -1.94
C VAL A 107 -13.39 -4.62 -1.92
N MET A 108 -12.74 -5.78 -2.03
CA MET A 108 -11.29 -5.88 -2.00
C MET A 108 -10.72 -6.04 -3.41
N VAL A 109 -9.78 -5.18 -3.78
CA VAL A 109 -9.04 -5.23 -5.04
C VAL A 109 -7.57 -5.49 -4.76
N MET A 110 -6.96 -6.38 -5.54
CA MET A 110 -5.54 -6.69 -5.47
C MET A 110 -4.87 -6.44 -6.82
N GLY A 111 -3.84 -5.61 -6.85
CA GLY A 111 -3.03 -5.40 -8.05
C GLY A 111 -2.06 -6.57 -8.27
N VAL A 112 -1.81 -6.97 -9.51
CA VAL A 112 -0.77 -7.96 -9.86
C VAL A 112 0.25 -7.28 -10.76
N THR A 113 1.53 -7.39 -10.42
CA THR A 113 2.61 -6.80 -11.22
C THR A 113 3.12 -7.84 -12.22
N ASP A 114 2.67 -7.71 -13.47
CA ASP A 114 3.03 -8.57 -14.61
C ASP A 114 4.19 -8.01 -15.46
N VAL A 115 4.59 -6.76 -15.20
CA VAL A 115 5.74 -6.09 -15.81
C VAL A 115 6.64 -5.49 -14.74
N ASP A 116 7.85 -6.01 -14.61
CA ASP A 116 8.87 -5.57 -13.64
C ASP A 116 10.26 -6.00 -14.13
N ASP A 117 11.32 -5.29 -13.74
CA ASP A 117 12.71 -5.63 -14.10
C ASP A 117 13.09 -7.05 -13.64
N LYS A 118 12.54 -7.51 -12.51
CA LYS A 118 12.74 -8.88 -12.01
C LYS A 118 12.15 -9.93 -12.95
N ILE A 119 11.01 -9.63 -13.58
CA ILE A 119 10.37 -10.52 -14.56
C ILE A 119 11.22 -10.60 -15.81
N ILE A 120 11.72 -9.45 -16.30
CA ILE A 120 12.59 -9.40 -17.49
C ILE A 120 13.88 -10.19 -17.25
N LYS A 121 14.52 -9.99 -16.10
CA LYS A 121 15.74 -10.71 -15.73
C LYS A 121 15.50 -12.22 -15.68
N ARG A 122 14.44 -12.65 -14.99
CA ARG A 122 14.09 -14.06 -14.86
C ARG A 122 13.73 -14.71 -16.20
N ALA A 123 13.02 -13.99 -17.05
CA ALA A 123 12.69 -14.45 -18.40
C ALA A 123 13.95 -14.73 -19.22
N ASN A 124 14.98 -13.86 -19.14
CA ASN A 124 16.25 -14.06 -19.83
C ASN A 124 17.08 -15.22 -19.25
N GLU A 125 16.97 -15.49 -17.94
CA GLU A 125 17.64 -16.63 -17.29
C GLU A 125 17.03 -17.99 -17.70
N VAL A 126 15.71 -18.04 -17.93
CA VAL A 126 14.96 -19.28 -18.20
C VAL A 126 14.66 -19.46 -19.70
N SER A 127 14.87 -18.43 -20.52
CA SER A 127 14.57 -18.51 -21.96
C SER A 127 15.51 -19.47 -22.68
N GLU A 128 14.99 -20.64 -23.05
CA GLU A 128 15.52 -21.46 -24.14
C GLU A 128 15.48 -20.65 -25.45
N PRO A 129 16.49 -20.76 -26.33
CA PRO A 129 16.53 -20.04 -27.60
C PRO A 129 15.26 -20.27 -28.43
N GLY A 130 14.39 -19.26 -28.51
CA GLY A 130 13.22 -19.23 -29.41
C GLY A 130 11.86 -19.53 -28.77
N LEU A 131 11.76 -19.74 -27.45
CA LEU A 131 10.48 -19.93 -26.76
C LEU A 131 10.05 -18.67 -25.96
N PRO A 132 8.74 -18.34 -25.91
CA PRO A 132 8.23 -17.29 -25.02
C PRO A 132 8.40 -17.68 -23.56
N TRP A 133 8.69 -16.71 -22.68
CA TRP A 133 8.62 -16.89 -21.23
C TRP A 133 7.18 -17.26 -20.83
N GLU A 134 7.04 -18.39 -20.15
CA GLU A 134 5.81 -18.83 -19.49
C GLU A 134 6.02 -18.66 -17.99
N PRO A 135 5.22 -17.82 -17.30
CA PRO A 135 5.39 -17.64 -15.88
C PRO A 135 5.05 -18.93 -15.11
N PRO A 136 5.60 -19.14 -13.90
CA PRO A 136 5.58 -20.45 -13.23
C PRO A 136 4.17 -20.96 -12.89
N TYR A 137 3.19 -20.06 -12.79
CA TYR A 137 1.79 -20.38 -12.52
C TYR A 137 0.98 -20.75 -13.78
N ALA A 138 1.50 -20.49 -14.99
CA ALA A 138 0.80 -20.82 -16.24
C ALA A 138 0.79 -22.32 -16.55
N ALA A 139 1.76 -23.08 -16.02
CA ALA A 139 1.91 -24.52 -16.25
C ALA A 139 0.74 -25.34 -15.67
N GLY A 140 0.07 -24.85 -14.62
CA GLY A 140 -1.09 -25.51 -13.99
C GLY A 140 -2.45 -25.17 -14.62
N ALA A 141 -2.54 -24.09 -15.41
CA ALA A 141 -3.77 -23.62 -16.06
C ALA A 141 -4.01 -24.27 -17.44
N ALA A 142 -3.46 -25.47 -17.66
CA ALA A 142 -3.46 -26.18 -18.94
C ALA A 142 -4.62 -27.17 -19.11
N LEU A 143 -5.74 -27.01 -18.39
CA LEU A 143 -7.01 -27.60 -18.83
C LEU A 143 -7.68 -26.65 -19.84
N GLY A 144 -7.57 -26.96 -21.14
CA GLY A 144 -8.47 -26.41 -22.16
C GLY A 144 -7.98 -25.23 -23.02
N LYS A 145 -6.70 -25.13 -23.38
CA LYS A 145 -6.23 -24.08 -24.32
C LYS A 145 -6.19 -24.56 -25.78
N THR A 146 -7.16 -24.15 -26.60
CA THR A 146 -7.07 -24.26 -28.07
C THR A 146 -6.10 -23.20 -28.62
N LYS A 147 -4.97 -23.64 -29.17
CA LYS A 147 -3.94 -22.78 -29.78
C LYS A 147 -4.42 -22.21 -31.12
N LYS A 148 -4.58 -20.89 -31.25
CA LYS A 148 -4.59 -20.21 -32.56
C LYS A 148 -3.22 -19.57 -32.84
N LYS A 149 -2.41 -20.24 -33.66
CA LYS A 149 -1.14 -19.69 -34.18
C LYS A 149 -1.42 -18.76 -35.36
N LYS A 150 -1.13 -17.46 -35.23
CA LYS A 150 -0.91 -16.58 -36.40
C LYS A 150 0.60 -16.39 -36.57
N LYS A 151 1.17 -17.02 -37.60
CA LYS A 151 2.60 -16.95 -37.95
C LYS A 151 2.80 -15.76 -38.88
N LYS A 152 3.30 -14.63 -38.37
CA LYS A 152 3.81 -13.53 -39.23
C LYS A 152 5.33 -13.48 -39.05
N LYS A 153 6.07 -13.82 -40.12
CA LYS A 153 7.51 -13.59 -40.23
C LYS A 153 7.70 -12.08 -40.33
N ASN A 154 8.55 -11.51 -39.48
CA ASN A 154 9.45 -10.41 -39.80
C ASN A 154 10.47 -10.26 -38.67
N ASN A 155 11.73 -10.17 -39.08
CA ASN A 155 12.89 -10.12 -38.21
C ASN A 155 12.92 -8.78 -37.46
N ASN A 156 13.27 -8.85 -36.17
CA ASN A 156 13.66 -7.73 -35.33
C ASN A 156 12.57 -6.87 -34.66
N LYS A 157 11.49 -7.48 -34.14
CA LYS A 157 10.67 -6.85 -33.08
C LYS A 157 10.43 -7.82 -31.95
N ILE A 158 10.82 -7.41 -30.73
CA ILE A 158 10.44 -8.03 -29.46
C ILE A 158 8.94 -8.31 -29.51
N LYS A 159 8.57 -9.59 -29.57
CA LYS A 159 7.17 -10.00 -29.59
C LYS A 159 6.62 -9.80 -28.18
N ARG A 160 5.97 -8.68 -27.96
CA ARG A 160 5.19 -8.44 -26.74
C ARG A 160 3.93 -9.31 -26.82
N TYR A 161 3.91 -10.39 -26.05
CA TYR A 161 2.71 -11.20 -25.85
C TYR A 161 1.96 -10.61 -24.67
N ILE A 162 0.78 -10.04 -24.91
CA ILE A 162 -0.16 -9.65 -23.87
C ILE A 162 -1.05 -10.86 -23.62
N TYR A 163 -0.94 -11.47 -22.44
CA TYR A 163 -1.82 -12.56 -22.04
C TYR A 163 -2.99 -11.97 -21.24
N ILE A 164 -4.16 -11.87 -21.87
CA ILE A 164 -5.40 -11.56 -21.16
C ILE A 164 -5.92 -12.89 -20.59
N TYR A 165 -5.82 -13.05 -19.28
CA TYR A 165 -6.46 -14.15 -18.57
C TYR A 165 -7.87 -13.71 -18.15
N SER A 166 -8.91 -14.24 -18.82
CA SER A 166 -10.28 -14.17 -18.29
C SER A 166 -10.45 -15.30 -17.29
N ALA A 167 -10.51 -14.99 -16.00
CA ALA A 167 -10.96 -15.92 -14.98
C ALA A 167 -12.49 -15.83 -14.91
N PHE A 168 -13.18 -16.85 -15.43
CA PHE A 168 -14.54 -17.22 -15.04
C PHE A 168 -14.51 -18.69 -14.62
#